data_AF-A0A1G2VWF9-F1
#
_entry.id   AF-A0A1G2VWF9-F1
#
_cell.length_a   1.000
_cell.length_b   1.000
_cell.length_c   1.000
_cell.angle_alpha   90.00
_cell.angle_beta   90.00
_cell.angle_gamma   90.00
#
_symmetry.space_group_name_H-M   'P 1'
#
loop_
_entity.id
_entity.type
_entity.pdbx_description
1 polymer ?
#
loop_
_entity_poly.entity_id
_entity_poly.type
_entity_poly.pdbx_seq_one_letter_code
_entity_poly.pdbx_strand_id
1 'polypeptide(L)'
;MIFRSRTGQSRIFKGVLSGLLLTVFLPILPSLALAQEQQEIVCIQCHSGLEEKYSQPVKLWRSSIHAVNGIACNACHGGDPKDMANAMNPARGFLGVPGEKDIPAFCGRCHVGVTKDYLSSAHGLALGKGGPTCVTCHGSHLVRKVSLELISEKYCTQCHNFERAKLIKDAMLETELLIVAIDGRIEGFKNQGTDTGKLEQSLFAVRNRFHTLFHDVDVEKVKKESTQINGELKKIDNVLQGLDDARRKRKIAGACAVAGALLAGLLFHLLRKTYA
;
A
#
# COMPACT_ATOMS: atom_id res chain seq x y z
N MET A 1 15.90 87.20 -41.34
CA MET A 1 16.53 86.49 -42.48
C MET A 1 16.21 85.01 -42.32
N ILE A 2 15.11 84.49 -42.88
CA ILE A 2 14.85 84.11 -44.29
C ILE A 2 15.62 82.85 -44.74
N PHE A 3 14.85 81.75 -44.84
CA PHE A 3 14.87 80.61 -45.81
C PHE A 3 16.14 79.73 -45.90
N ARG A 4 16.11 78.40 -46.15
CA ARG A 4 15.24 77.52 -46.96
C ARG A 4 15.59 76.04 -46.64
N SER A 5 14.63 75.13 -46.44
CA SER A 5 14.26 73.93 -47.26
C SER A 5 15.42 73.01 -47.74
N ARG A 6 15.36 71.67 -47.80
CA ARG A 6 14.31 70.75 -48.28
C ARG A 6 14.74 69.27 -48.06
N THR A 7 13.78 68.40 -47.71
CA THR A 7 13.55 67.00 -48.18
C THR A 7 14.69 66.00 -48.46
N GLY A 8 14.51 64.77 -47.94
CA GLY A 8 14.46 63.59 -48.83
C GLY A 8 15.30 62.35 -48.46
N GLN A 9 14.58 61.25 -48.21
CA GLN A 9 14.88 59.85 -48.58
C GLN A 9 15.95 59.02 -47.85
N SER A 10 15.41 57.99 -47.20
CA SER A 10 15.81 56.57 -47.17
C SER A 10 17.29 56.21 -47.30
N ARG A 11 17.78 55.45 -46.30
CA ARG A 11 18.49 54.20 -46.56
C ARG A 11 18.49 53.29 -45.34
N ILE A 12 17.90 52.13 -45.57
CA ILE A 12 17.99 50.89 -44.81
C ILE A 12 19.46 50.60 -44.52
N PHE A 13 19.83 50.47 -43.24
CA PHE A 13 21.01 49.69 -42.86
C PHE A 13 20.68 48.84 -41.63
N LYS A 14 20.77 47.54 -41.86
CA LYS A 14 20.59 46.47 -40.89
C LYS A 14 21.72 46.54 -39.87
N GLY A 15 21.37 46.65 -38.59
CA GLY A 15 22.30 46.56 -37.46
C GLY A 15 21.70 45.64 -36.41
N VAL A 16 22.19 44.40 -36.40
CA VAL A 16 21.82 43.32 -35.48
C VAL A 16 22.11 43.76 -34.05
N LEU A 17 21.07 43.97 -33.24
CA LEU A 17 21.22 44.13 -31.79
C LEU A 17 20.84 42.83 -31.09
N SER A 18 21.91 42.14 -30.71
CA SER A 18 22.04 40.96 -29.86
C SER A 18 20.86 40.73 -28.89
N GLY A 19 20.14 39.64 -29.10
CA GLY A 19 19.22 39.08 -28.11
C GLY A 19 20.03 38.48 -26.95
N LEU A 20 19.96 39.12 -25.79
CA LEU A 20 20.46 38.55 -24.54
C LEU A 20 19.44 37.48 -24.07
N LEU A 21 19.53 36.28 -24.66
CA LEU A 21 18.87 35.08 -24.17
C LEU A 21 19.56 34.68 -22.87
N LEU A 22 19.06 35.17 -21.75
CA LEU A 22 19.45 34.72 -20.41
C LEU A 22 18.86 33.32 -20.21
N THR A 23 19.55 32.30 -20.72
CA THR A 23 19.25 30.91 -20.42
C THR A 23 19.57 30.68 -18.95
N VAL A 24 18.55 30.73 -18.10
CA VAL A 24 18.62 30.23 -16.73
C VAL A 24 18.84 28.72 -16.80
N PHE A 25 20.11 28.33 -16.85
CA PHE A 25 20.54 26.94 -16.68
C PHE A 25 20.37 26.61 -15.19
N LEU A 26 19.17 26.20 -14.81
CA LEU A 26 18.90 25.65 -13.49
C LEU A 26 19.64 24.29 -13.43
N PRO A 27 20.69 24.12 -12.60
CA PRO A 27 21.30 22.81 -12.49
C PRO A 27 20.28 21.88 -11.86
N ILE A 28 19.82 20.90 -12.63
CA ILE A 28 19.08 19.75 -12.13
C ILE A 28 20.08 19.00 -11.24
N LEU A 29 20.11 19.33 -9.95
CA LEU A 29 20.79 18.50 -8.97
C LEU A 29 20.10 17.14 -9.05
N PRO A 30 20.81 16.05 -9.41
CA PRO A 30 20.25 14.73 -9.28
C PRO A 30 19.87 14.60 -7.81
N SER A 31 18.58 14.38 -7.55
CA SER A 31 18.13 13.93 -6.24
C SER A 31 18.86 12.62 -6.00
N LEU A 32 19.99 12.67 -5.30
CA LEU A 32 20.54 11.54 -4.59
C LEU A 32 19.43 11.15 -3.64
N ALA A 33 18.56 10.24 -4.09
CA ALA A 33 17.80 9.40 -3.21
C ALA A 33 18.84 8.80 -2.29
N LEU A 34 18.92 9.33 -1.07
CA LEU A 34 19.58 8.65 0.02
C LEU A 34 18.82 7.33 0.14
N ALA A 35 19.35 6.31 -0.52
CA ALA A 35 19.03 4.94 -0.17
C ALA A 35 19.37 4.88 1.30
N GLN A 36 18.33 4.90 2.13
CA GLN A 36 18.47 4.80 3.57
C GLN A 36 19.14 3.45 3.77
N GLU A 37 20.44 3.48 4.08
CA GLU A 37 21.20 2.31 4.46
C GLU A 37 20.50 1.81 5.73
N GLN A 38 19.64 0.80 5.57
CA GLN A 38 19.00 0.14 6.70
C GLN A 38 20.16 -0.33 7.56
N GLN A 39 20.41 0.36 8.67
CA GLN A 39 21.50 0.01 9.56
C GLN A 39 21.19 -1.39 10.10
N GLU A 40 21.76 -2.41 9.45
CA GLU A 40 21.48 -3.81 9.78
C GLU A 40 21.90 -4.03 11.24
N ILE A 41 20.98 -4.51 12.08
CA ILE A 41 21.26 -4.78 13.50
C ILE A 41 22.25 -5.93 13.65
N VAL A 42 22.94 -6.01 14.79
CA VAL A 42 23.97 -7.04 15.04
C VAL A 42 23.46 -8.47 14.83
N CYS A 43 22.17 -8.71 15.09
CA CYS A 43 21.53 -10.00 14.86
C CYS A 43 21.63 -10.41 13.39
N ILE A 44 21.32 -9.51 12.45
CA ILE A 44 21.35 -9.77 11.01
C ILE A 44 22.80 -9.88 10.53
N GLN A 45 23.66 -8.96 10.96
CA GLN A 45 25.07 -8.94 10.58
C GLN A 45 25.76 -10.25 10.93
N CYS A 46 25.61 -10.71 12.18
CA CYS A 46 26.21 -11.96 12.64
C CYS A 46 25.52 -13.16 11.99
N HIS A 47 24.19 -13.30 12.12
CA HIS A 47 23.50 -14.51 11.66
C HIS A 47 23.54 -14.69 10.13
N SER A 48 23.65 -13.62 9.34
CA SER A 48 23.77 -13.74 7.88
C SER A 48 25.07 -14.41 7.43
N GLY A 49 26.16 -14.28 8.20
CA GLY A 49 27.48 -14.84 7.90
C GLY A 49 27.72 -16.23 8.50
N LEU A 50 26.76 -16.77 9.27
CA LEU A 50 26.86 -18.10 9.87
C LEU A 50 26.42 -19.21 8.90
N GLU A 51 26.68 -20.45 9.30
CA GLU A 51 26.19 -21.66 8.62
C GLU A 51 24.68 -21.62 8.35
N GLU A 52 24.22 -22.41 7.38
CA GLU A 52 22.85 -22.34 6.83
C GLU A 52 21.75 -22.39 7.90
N LYS A 53 21.91 -23.23 8.93
CA LYS A 53 20.97 -23.33 10.04
C LYS A 53 20.67 -21.97 10.71
N TYR A 54 21.66 -21.09 10.76
CA TYR A 54 21.57 -19.79 11.42
C TYR A 54 21.34 -18.63 10.43
N SER A 55 21.83 -18.74 9.20
CA SER A 55 21.63 -17.72 8.16
C SER A 55 20.32 -17.83 7.41
N GLN A 56 19.71 -19.02 7.35
CA GLN A 56 18.43 -19.22 6.67
C GLN A 56 17.26 -18.42 7.30
N PRO A 57 17.11 -18.30 8.63
CA PRO A 57 16.17 -17.38 9.24
C PRO A 57 16.29 -15.94 8.73
N VAL A 58 17.51 -15.43 8.55
CA VAL A 58 17.76 -14.09 7.99
C VAL A 58 17.30 -14.00 6.54
N LYS A 59 17.63 -15.01 5.71
CA LYS A 59 17.21 -15.07 4.30
C LYS A 59 15.68 -15.06 4.19
N LEU A 60 14.99 -15.87 4.99
CA LEU A 60 13.52 -15.93 5.00
C LEU A 60 12.91 -14.62 5.50
N TRP A 61 13.46 -14.05 6.58
CA TRP A 61 12.97 -12.80 7.15
C TRP A 61 13.04 -11.63 6.17
N ARG A 62 14.13 -11.51 5.39
CA ARG A 62 14.26 -10.43 4.39
C ARG A 62 13.11 -10.38 3.37
N SER A 63 12.44 -11.51 3.12
CA SER A 63 11.29 -11.60 2.22
C SER A 63 9.93 -11.61 2.94
N SER A 64 9.92 -11.37 4.26
CA SER A 64 8.70 -11.41 5.07
C SER A 64 7.94 -10.09 5.07
N ILE A 65 6.65 -10.15 5.42
CA ILE A 65 5.87 -8.93 5.65
C ILE A 65 6.42 -8.12 6.83
N HIS A 66 7.08 -8.76 7.78
CA HIS A 66 7.70 -8.10 8.92
C HIS A 66 8.92 -7.28 8.53
N ALA A 67 9.80 -7.79 7.65
CA ALA A 67 10.92 -7.01 7.11
C ALA A 67 10.43 -5.81 6.31
N VAL A 68 9.39 -5.99 5.48
CA VAL A 68 8.77 -4.89 4.72
C VAL A 68 8.26 -3.78 5.66
N ASN A 69 7.78 -4.15 6.85
CA ASN A 69 7.28 -3.20 7.86
C ASN A 69 8.34 -2.81 8.92
N GLY A 70 9.63 -3.13 8.70
CA GLY A 70 10.71 -2.74 9.61
C GLY A 70 10.76 -3.47 10.96
N ILE A 71 10.04 -4.58 11.11
CA ILE A 71 10.04 -5.40 12.33
C ILE A 71 11.27 -6.32 12.30
N ALA A 72 12.32 -5.93 13.03
CA ALA A 72 13.58 -6.65 13.10
C ALA A 72 13.56 -7.83 14.09
N CYS A 73 14.63 -8.63 14.10
CA CYS A 73 14.74 -9.88 14.87
C CYS A 73 14.43 -9.68 16.37
N ASN A 74 14.98 -8.61 16.95
CA ASN A 74 14.85 -8.28 18.37
C ASN A 74 13.45 -7.80 18.76
N ALA A 75 12.63 -7.30 17.83
CA ALA A 75 11.23 -6.97 18.11
C ALA A 75 10.41 -8.22 18.48
N CYS A 76 10.83 -9.37 17.94
CA CYS A 76 10.27 -10.67 18.25
C CYS A 76 11.06 -11.36 19.38
N HIS A 77 12.33 -11.64 19.16
CA HIS A 77 13.17 -12.46 20.03
C HIS A 77 13.82 -11.69 21.19
N GLY A 78 13.63 -10.37 21.26
CA GLY A 78 14.27 -9.53 22.26
C GLY A 78 15.79 -9.44 22.08
N GLY A 79 16.51 -9.17 23.17
CA GLY A 79 17.96 -9.01 23.16
C GLY A 79 18.42 -7.61 22.74
N ASP A 80 19.75 -7.43 22.69
CA ASP A 80 20.37 -6.14 22.37
C ASP A 80 20.78 -6.07 20.89
N PRO A 81 20.16 -5.20 20.07
CA PRO A 81 20.46 -5.11 18.63
C PRO A 81 21.76 -4.34 18.33
N LYS A 82 22.46 -3.81 19.34
CA LYS A 82 23.66 -2.96 19.18
C LYS A 82 24.92 -3.58 19.81
N ASP A 83 24.78 -4.48 20.76
CA ASP A 83 25.90 -5.16 21.42
C ASP A 83 26.01 -6.61 20.95
N MET A 84 26.91 -6.88 19.99
CA MET A 84 27.10 -8.23 19.44
C MET A 84 27.51 -9.25 20.51
N ALA A 85 28.29 -8.85 21.53
CA ALA A 85 28.78 -9.77 22.55
C ALA A 85 27.68 -10.21 23.52
N ASN A 86 26.68 -9.35 23.75
CA ASN A 86 25.56 -9.61 24.67
C ASN A 86 24.19 -9.68 24.00
N ALA A 87 24.13 -9.72 22.66
CA ALA A 87 22.90 -9.63 21.89
C ALA A 87 21.85 -10.68 22.30
N MET A 88 22.29 -11.90 22.58
CA MET A 88 21.44 -13.03 22.98
C MET A 88 21.42 -13.28 24.50
N ASN A 89 21.88 -12.35 25.32
CA ASN A 89 21.89 -12.51 26.77
C ASN A 89 20.45 -12.41 27.34
N PRO A 90 19.95 -13.42 28.07
CA PRO A 90 18.62 -13.34 28.70
C PRO A 90 18.45 -12.13 29.64
N ALA A 91 19.53 -11.69 30.30
CA ALA A 91 19.52 -10.49 31.14
C ALA A 91 19.31 -9.19 30.34
N ARG A 92 19.51 -9.23 29.01
CA ARG A 92 19.18 -8.16 28.05
C ARG A 92 17.82 -8.38 27.38
N GLY A 93 16.99 -9.25 27.94
CA GLY A 93 15.64 -9.53 27.44
C GLY A 93 15.59 -10.43 26.21
N PHE A 94 16.63 -11.22 25.93
CA PHE A 94 16.58 -12.23 24.88
C PHE A 94 15.65 -13.38 25.29
N LEU A 95 14.68 -13.68 24.43
CA LEU A 95 13.59 -14.63 24.67
C LEU A 95 13.84 -16.02 24.06
N GLY A 96 14.84 -16.13 23.17
CA GLY A 96 15.12 -17.37 22.45
C GLY A 96 14.01 -17.73 21.44
N VAL A 97 13.93 -19.02 21.11
CA VAL A 97 12.91 -19.56 20.20
C VAL A 97 11.71 -20.01 21.05
N PRO A 98 10.48 -19.50 20.80
CA PRO A 98 9.32 -19.88 21.59
C PRO A 98 8.96 -21.36 21.37
N GLY A 99 8.48 -22.01 22.42
CA GLY A 99 7.85 -23.33 22.31
C GLY A 99 6.52 -23.25 21.58
N GLU A 100 6.04 -24.37 21.03
CA GLU A 100 4.80 -24.41 20.22
C GLU A 100 3.61 -23.74 20.91
N LYS A 101 3.41 -24.02 22.20
CA LYS A 101 2.31 -23.46 23.01
C LYS A 101 2.46 -21.96 23.27
N ASP A 102 3.67 -21.42 23.17
CA ASP A 102 3.98 -20.02 23.44
C ASP A 102 3.89 -19.16 22.17
N ILE A 103 3.87 -19.77 20.99
CA ILE A 103 3.79 -19.06 19.70
C ILE A 103 2.61 -18.07 19.64
N PRO A 104 1.36 -18.43 20.02
CA PRO A 104 0.24 -17.49 19.97
C PRO A 104 0.44 -16.27 20.88
N ALA A 105 1.04 -16.46 22.06
CA ALA A 105 1.38 -15.36 22.96
C ALA A 105 2.49 -14.49 22.39
N PHE A 106 3.48 -15.10 21.72
CA PHE A 106 4.60 -14.41 21.10
C PHE A 106 4.14 -13.47 19.97
N CYS A 107 3.23 -13.93 19.11
CA CYS A 107 2.58 -13.12 18.06
C CYS A 107 1.58 -12.12 18.65
N GLY A 108 0.89 -12.50 19.73
CA GLY A 108 -0.14 -11.73 20.41
C GLY A 108 0.34 -10.47 21.12
N ARG A 109 1.66 -10.29 21.30
CA ARG A 109 2.24 -9.03 21.78
C ARG A 109 1.88 -7.83 20.89
N CYS A 110 1.73 -8.07 19.59
CA CYS A 110 1.28 -7.06 18.62
C CYS A 110 -0.10 -7.40 18.04
N HIS A 111 -0.37 -8.68 17.75
CA HIS A 111 -1.61 -9.14 17.11
C HIS A 111 -2.69 -9.54 18.11
N VAL A 112 -2.95 -8.68 19.11
CA VAL A 112 -3.81 -8.98 20.27
C VAL A 112 -5.21 -9.46 19.87
N GLY A 113 -5.85 -8.77 18.92
CA GLY A 113 -7.21 -9.12 18.45
C GLY A 113 -7.27 -10.51 17.80
N VAL A 114 -6.33 -10.78 16.90
CA VAL A 114 -6.21 -12.07 16.21
C VAL A 114 -5.92 -13.21 17.18
N THR A 115 -5.03 -12.99 18.14
CA THR A 115 -4.71 -14.00 19.16
C THR A 115 -5.92 -14.36 20.00
N LYS A 116 -6.76 -13.38 20.35
CA LYS A 116 -8.01 -13.63 21.06
C LYS A 116 -8.93 -14.57 20.27
N ASP A 117 -9.20 -14.25 19.01
CA ASP A 117 -10.09 -15.04 18.14
C ASP A 117 -9.54 -16.46 17.94
N TYR A 118 -8.23 -16.57 17.67
CA TYR A 118 -7.54 -17.87 17.55
C TYR A 118 -7.67 -18.72 18.81
N LEU A 119 -7.42 -18.16 20.00
CA LEU A 119 -7.47 -18.90 21.27
C LEU A 119 -8.88 -19.42 21.59
N SER A 120 -9.93 -18.70 21.19
CA SER A 120 -11.32 -19.17 21.32
C SER A 120 -11.76 -20.16 20.23
N SER A 121 -10.97 -20.30 19.17
CA SER A 121 -11.29 -21.15 18.02
C SER A 121 -11.01 -22.63 18.27
N ALA A 122 -11.53 -23.50 17.41
CA ALA A 122 -11.23 -24.94 17.47
C ALA A 122 -9.72 -25.25 17.35
N HIS A 123 -8.96 -24.44 16.60
CA HIS A 123 -7.51 -24.58 16.49
C HIS A 123 -6.79 -24.22 17.79
N GLY A 124 -7.17 -23.10 18.43
CA GLY A 124 -6.60 -22.68 19.70
C GLY A 124 -6.92 -23.62 20.84
N LEU A 125 -8.14 -24.15 20.90
CA LEU A 125 -8.55 -25.17 21.89
C LEU A 125 -7.77 -26.48 21.73
N ALA A 126 -7.23 -26.77 20.55
CA ALA A 126 -6.39 -27.93 20.25
C ALA A 126 -4.88 -27.66 20.39
N LEU A 127 -4.48 -26.46 20.84
CA LEU A 127 -3.06 -26.07 20.97
C LEU A 127 -2.29 -27.06 21.87
N GLY A 128 -1.18 -27.59 21.33
CA GLY A 128 -0.36 -28.60 22.01
C GLY A 128 -1.00 -29.99 22.12
N LYS A 129 -2.11 -30.23 21.42
CA LYS A 129 -2.75 -31.53 21.21
C LYS A 129 -2.90 -31.86 19.72
N GLY A 130 -2.08 -31.24 18.87
CA GLY A 130 -2.14 -31.39 17.40
C GLY A 130 -2.86 -30.25 16.66
N GLY A 131 -3.30 -29.20 17.36
CA GLY A 131 -3.83 -27.98 16.74
C GLY A 131 -2.72 -27.13 16.09
N PRO A 132 -3.00 -26.45 14.97
CA PRO A 132 -2.02 -25.59 14.29
C PRO A 132 -1.77 -24.31 15.11
N THR A 133 -0.62 -23.68 14.91
CA THR A 133 -0.27 -22.37 15.48
C THR A 133 -0.21 -21.30 14.40
N CYS A 134 0.08 -20.05 14.78
CA CYS A 134 0.24 -18.93 13.85
C CYS A 134 1.25 -19.26 12.72
N VAL A 135 2.35 -19.92 13.06
CA VAL A 135 3.43 -20.21 12.10
C VAL A 135 3.11 -21.38 11.17
N THR A 136 2.09 -22.19 11.47
CA THR A 136 1.65 -23.30 10.60
C THR A 136 1.21 -22.76 9.23
N CYS A 137 0.42 -21.67 9.22
CA CYS A 137 -0.07 -21.06 7.99
C CYS A 137 0.84 -19.90 7.53
N HIS A 138 1.25 -19.02 8.46
CA HIS A 138 1.99 -17.81 8.11
C HIS A 138 3.50 -18.05 7.97
N GLY A 139 4.06 -19.10 8.58
CA GLY A 139 5.51 -19.28 8.72
C GLY A 139 6.08 -18.47 9.89
N SER A 140 7.30 -18.80 10.31
CA SER A 140 7.97 -18.21 11.48
C SER A 140 8.84 -17.00 11.15
N HIS A 141 9.85 -17.19 10.28
CA HIS A 141 10.73 -16.09 9.83
C HIS A 141 10.27 -15.48 8.51
N LEU A 142 9.72 -16.28 7.60
CA LEU A 142 9.16 -15.79 6.34
C LEU A 142 7.88 -14.96 6.52
N VAL A 143 7.21 -15.06 7.69
CA VAL A 143 5.87 -14.51 8.02
C VAL A 143 5.15 -13.91 6.80
N ARG A 144 4.32 -14.72 6.16
CA ARG A 144 3.61 -14.34 4.94
C ARG A 144 2.54 -13.31 5.25
N LYS A 145 2.40 -12.34 4.33
CA LYS A 145 1.26 -11.43 4.30
C LYS A 145 -0.04 -12.23 4.26
N VAL A 146 -1.04 -11.77 5.00
CA VAL A 146 -2.38 -12.37 4.97
C VAL A 146 -2.97 -12.33 3.55
N SER A 147 -3.49 -13.47 3.12
CA SER A 147 -4.24 -13.62 1.87
C SER A 147 -5.10 -14.88 1.94
N LEU A 148 -6.13 -14.96 1.08
CA LEU A 148 -6.94 -16.17 0.94
C LEU A 148 -6.15 -17.38 0.39
N GLU A 149 -4.93 -17.18 -0.11
CA GLU A 149 -4.05 -18.26 -0.58
C GLU A 149 -3.51 -19.11 0.58
N LEU A 150 -3.42 -18.54 1.79
CA LEU A 150 -3.07 -19.28 3.00
C LEU A 150 -4.15 -20.29 3.38
N ILE A 151 -5.39 -20.08 2.95
CA ILE A 151 -6.47 -21.06 3.04
C ILE A 151 -6.36 -21.99 1.82
N SER A 152 -5.54 -23.02 1.94
CA SER A 152 -5.27 -23.96 0.84
C SER A 152 -5.12 -25.38 1.34
N GLU A 153 -5.31 -26.34 0.43
CA GLU A 153 -5.13 -27.77 0.71
C GLU A 153 -3.78 -28.03 1.38
N LYS A 154 -2.69 -27.44 0.87
CA LYS A 154 -1.33 -27.58 1.40
C LYS A 154 -1.22 -27.40 2.93
N TYR A 155 -1.95 -26.46 3.50
CA TYR A 155 -1.88 -26.18 4.95
C TYR A 155 -2.97 -26.93 5.72
N CYS A 156 -4.19 -26.99 5.18
CA CYS A 156 -5.33 -27.57 5.89
C CYS A 156 -5.25 -29.11 5.96
N THR A 157 -4.79 -29.77 4.89
CA THR A 157 -4.73 -31.25 4.81
C THR A 157 -3.64 -31.88 5.64
N GLN A 158 -2.82 -31.08 6.32
CA GLN A 158 -1.83 -31.57 7.27
C GLN A 158 -2.48 -32.19 8.51
N CYS A 159 -3.72 -31.81 8.83
CA CYS A 159 -4.41 -32.28 10.03
C CYS A 159 -5.81 -32.83 9.73
N HIS A 160 -6.55 -32.23 8.80
CA HIS A 160 -7.94 -32.60 8.51
C HIS A 160 -8.29 -32.32 7.05
N ASN A 161 -9.44 -32.79 6.58
CA ASN A 161 -9.88 -32.61 5.19
C ASN A 161 -10.11 -31.12 4.83
N PHE A 162 -10.10 -30.77 3.54
CA PHE A 162 -10.11 -29.35 3.11
C PHE A 162 -11.51 -28.73 3.02
N GLU A 163 -12.57 -29.54 3.05
CA GLU A 163 -13.94 -29.18 2.69
C GLU A 163 -14.45 -28.01 3.54
N ARG A 164 -14.24 -28.04 4.86
CA ARG A 164 -14.65 -26.95 5.75
C ARG A 164 -13.89 -25.66 5.46
N ALA A 165 -12.58 -25.74 5.25
CA ALA A 165 -11.76 -24.57 4.93
C ALA A 165 -12.12 -23.98 3.56
N LYS A 166 -12.50 -24.83 2.59
CA LYS A 166 -13.00 -24.39 1.29
C LYS A 166 -14.26 -23.54 1.43
N LEU A 167 -15.23 -23.96 2.26
CA LEU A 167 -16.46 -23.18 2.50
C LEU A 167 -16.15 -21.77 3.04
N ILE A 168 -15.18 -21.67 3.97
CA ILE A 168 -14.74 -20.38 4.51
C ILE A 168 -14.10 -19.53 3.41
N LYS A 169 -13.18 -20.11 2.64
CA LYS A 169 -12.51 -19.42 1.53
C LYS A 169 -13.50 -18.89 0.49
N ASP A 170 -14.45 -19.74 0.07
CA ASP A 170 -15.47 -19.38 -0.90
C ASP A 170 -16.35 -18.22 -0.38
N ALA A 171 -16.73 -18.26 0.91
CA ALA A 171 -17.54 -17.22 1.56
C ALA A 171 -16.80 -15.87 1.70
N MET A 172 -15.47 -15.87 1.62
CA MET A 172 -14.63 -14.68 1.73
C MET A 172 -14.22 -14.10 0.36
N LEU A 173 -14.33 -14.88 -0.71
CA LEU A 173 -13.76 -14.54 -2.01
C LEU A 173 -14.36 -13.26 -2.62
N GLU A 174 -15.68 -13.13 -2.62
CA GLU A 174 -16.35 -11.93 -3.15
C GLU A 174 -15.88 -10.67 -2.39
N THR A 175 -15.83 -10.75 -1.07
CA THR A 175 -15.42 -9.64 -0.20
C THR A 175 -13.98 -9.20 -0.47
N GLU A 176 -13.04 -10.15 -0.61
CA GLU A 176 -11.64 -9.85 -0.94
C GLU A 176 -11.54 -9.14 -2.30
N LEU A 177 -12.27 -9.63 -3.32
CA LEU A 177 -12.29 -9.00 -4.65
C LEU A 177 -12.83 -7.57 -4.61
N LEU A 178 -13.89 -7.32 -3.82
CA LEU A 178 -14.44 -5.97 -3.63
C LEU A 178 -13.44 -5.05 -2.92
N ILE A 179 -12.74 -5.53 -1.88
CA ILE A 179 -11.71 -4.76 -1.18
C ILE A 179 -10.61 -4.34 -2.15
N VAL A 180 -10.09 -5.27 -2.96
CA VAL A 180 -9.03 -4.99 -3.94
C VAL A 180 -9.51 -4.00 -5.01
N ALA A 181 -10.73 -4.17 -5.53
CA ALA A 181 -11.29 -3.27 -6.53
C ALA A 181 -11.45 -1.84 -5.98
N ILE A 182 -11.99 -1.69 -4.76
CA ILE A 182 -12.19 -0.39 -4.12
C ILE A 182 -10.84 0.26 -3.79
N ASP A 183 -9.85 -0.50 -3.31
CA ASP A 183 -8.50 0.00 -3.04
C ASP A 183 -7.86 0.60 -4.30
N GLY A 184 -7.92 -0.13 -5.43
CA GLY A 184 -7.39 0.36 -6.70
C GLY A 184 -8.11 1.62 -7.22
N ARG A 185 -9.43 1.73 -6.99
CA ARG A 185 -10.18 2.96 -7.33
C ARG A 185 -9.75 4.13 -6.46
N ILE A 186 -9.61 3.93 -5.15
CA ILE A 186 -9.13 4.95 -4.21
C ILE A 186 -7.74 5.44 -4.63
N GLU A 187 -6.82 4.52 -4.89
CA GLU A 187 -5.47 4.87 -5.36
C GLU A 187 -5.50 5.65 -6.67
N GLY A 188 -6.36 5.26 -7.62
CA GLY A 188 -6.59 5.98 -8.87
C GLY A 188 -7.03 7.45 -8.66
N PHE A 189 -7.90 7.71 -7.68
CA PHE A 189 -8.33 9.07 -7.32
C PHE A 189 -7.22 9.86 -6.60
N LYS A 190 -6.50 9.21 -5.69
CA LYS A 190 -5.36 9.79 -4.97
C LYS A 190 -4.28 10.26 -5.92
N ASN A 191 -3.92 9.44 -6.92
CA ASN A 191 -2.94 9.77 -7.95
C ASN A 191 -3.36 10.93 -8.86
N GLN A 192 -4.64 11.31 -8.82
CA GLN A 192 -5.18 12.47 -9.54
C GLN A 192 -5.34 13.70 -8.64
N GLY A 193 -4.83 13.65 -7.40
CA GLY A 193 -4.91 14.75 -6.43
C GLY A 193 -6.27 14.92 -5.76
N THR A 194 -7.13 13.90 -5.80
CA THR A 194 -8.39 13.91 -5.02
C THR A 194 -8.07 13.57 -3.57
N ASP A 195 -8.64 14.31 -2.61
CA ASP A 195 -8.56 13.94 -1.20
C ASP A 195 -9.35 12.65 -0.93
N THR A 196 -8.63 11.57 -0.70
CA THR A 196 -9.16 10.23 -0.43
C THR A 196 -9.02 9.81 1.03
N GLY A 197 -8.52 10.68 1.92
CA GLY A 197 -8.10 10.27 3.27
C GLY A 197 -9.19 9.55 4.07
N LYS A 198 -10.44 10.01 4.00
CA LYS A 198 -11.59 9.35 4.66
C LYS A 198 -11.94 7.98 4.05
N LEU A 199 -11.80 7.83 2.74
CA LEU A 199 -12.06 6.58 2.04
C LEU A 199 -10.99 5.54 2.37
N GLU A 200 -9.71 5.96 2.38
CA GLU A 200 -8.59 5.12 2.79
C GLU A 200 -8.76 4.61 4.23
N GLN A 201 -9.11 5.49 5.17
CA GLN A 201 -9.37 5.11 6.57
C GLN A 201 -10.54 4.14 6.70
N SER A 202 -11.65 4.40 5.98
CA SER A 202 -12.83 3.55 6.01
C SER A 202 -12.54 2.16 5.45
N LEU A 203 -11.87 2.10 4.30
CA LEU A 203 -11.48 0.83 3.69
C LEU A 203 -10.48 0.06 4.56
N PHE A 204 -9.52 0.77 5.19
CA PHE A 204 -8.58 0.16 6.12
C PHE A 204 -9.28 -0.52 7.30
N ALA A 205 -10.26 0.16 7.93
CA ALA A 205 -11.02 -0.40 9.04
C ALA A 205 -11.80 -1.66 8.62
N VAL A 206 -12.46 -1.60 7.46
CA VAL A 206 -13.21 -2.74 6.90
C VAL A 206 -12.29 -3.91 6.57
N ARG A 207 -11.17 -3.64 5.90
CA ARG A 207 -10.15 -4.65 5.55
C ARG A 207 -9.59 -5.32 6.79
N ASN A 208 -9.25 -4.55 7.81
CA ASN A 208 -8.72 -5.09 9.06
C ASN A 208 -9.74 -6.04 9.73
N ARG A 209 -11.02 -5.64 9.81
CA ARG A 209 -12.08 -6.51 10.33
C ARG A 209 -12.28 -7.76 9.48
N PHE A 210 -12.20 -7.64 8.17
CA PHE A 210 -12.33 -8.78 7.25
C PHE A 210 -11.21 -9.81 7.44
N HIS A 211 -9.95 -9.36 7.47
CA HIS A 211 -8.79 -10.26 7.58
C HIS A 211 -8.65 -10.93 8.96
N THR A 212 -9.33 -10.45 10.01
CA THR A 212 -9.37 -11.15 11.31
C THR A 212 -10.34 -12.33 11.32
N LEU A 213 -11.43 -12.29 10.54
CA LEU A 213 -12.55 -13.25 10.61
C LEU A 213 -12.16 -14.72 10.52
N PHE A 214 -11.10 -15.05 9.78
CA PHE A 214 -10.67 -16.43 9.59
C PHE A 214 -10.24 -17.09 10.91
N HIS A 215 -9.72 -16.33 11.87
CA HIS A 215 -9.07 -16.89 13.06
C HIS A 215 -10.04 -17.53 14.05
N ASP A 216 -11.35 -17.30 13.93
CA ASP A 216 -12.38 -18.05 14.66
C ASP A 216 -12.66 -19.45 14.08
N VAL A 217 -12.29 -19.69 12.81
CA VAL A 217 -12.60 -20.90 12.01
C VAL A 217 -14.06 -21.35 12.04
N ASP A 218 -14.99 -20.39 12.11
CA ASP A 218 -16.44 -20.60 12.12
C ASP A 218 -17.05 -20.20 10.77
N VAL A 219 -17.62 -21.20 10.06
CA VAL A 219 -18.18 -21.02 8.72
C VAL A 219 -19.37 -20.06 8.72
N GLU A 220 -20.27 -20.19 9.69
CA GLU A 220 -21.51 -19.41 9.70
C GLU A 220 -21.25 -17.97 10.15
N LYS A 221 -20.34 -17.79 11.13
CA LYS A 221 -19.86 -16.47 11.52
C LYS A 221 -19.21 -15.75 10.34
N VAL A 222 -18.31 -16.42 9.60
CA VAL A 222 -17.64 -15.83 8.43
C VAL A 222 -18.65 -15.42 7.36
N LYS A 223 -19.60 -16.29 6.99
CA LYS A 223 -20.63 -15.95 5.99
C LYS A 223 -21.43 -14.70 6.39
N LYS A 224 -21.86 -14.65 7.66
CA LYS A 224 -22.64 -13.53 8.20
C LYS A 224 -21.84 -12.22 8.17
N GLU A 225 -20.63 -12.24 8.71
CA GLU A 225 -19.76 -11.06 8.80
C GLU A 225 -19.30 -10.57 7.42
N SER A 226 -18.97 -11.48 6.49
CA SER A 226 -18.67 -11.13 5.09
C SER A 226 -19.85 -10.41 4.42
N THR A 227 -21.08 -10.86 4.65
CA THR A 227 -22.29 -10.21 4.11
C THR A 227 -22.44 -8.78 4.65
N GLN A 228 -22.20 -8.58 5.94
CA GLN A 228 -22.23 -7.26 6.56
C GLN A 228 -21.14 -6.34 5.99
N ILE A 229 -19.92 -6.87 5.86
CA ILE A 229 -18.78 -6.16 5.26
C ILE A 229 -19.09 -5.76 3.82
N ASN A 230 -19.69 -6.64 3.01
CA ASN A 230 -20.08 -6.31 1.64
C ASN A 230 -21.06 -5.14 1.59
N GLY A 231 -21.95 -5.01 2.58
CA GLY A 231 -22.83 -3.84 2.72
C GLY A 231 -22.08 -2.54 3.00
N GLU A 232 -21.02 -2.58 3.80
CA GLU A 232 -20.16 -1.42 4.07
C GLU A 232 -19.29 -1.05 2.88
N LEU A 233 -18.72 -2.05 2.19
CA LEU A 233 -17.94 -1.85 0.96
C LEU A 233 -18.78 -1.20 -0.13
N LYS A 234 -20.04 -1.62 -0.30
CA LYS A 234 -20.98 -0.97 -1.24
C LYS A 234 -21.19 0.52 -0.94
N LYS A 235 -21.18 0.94 0.33
CA LYS A 235 -21.27 2.36 0.68
C LYS A 235 -20.03 3.13 0.23
N ILE A 236 -18.84 2.58 0.43
CA ILE A 236 -17.59 3.17 -0.06
C ILE A 236 -17.60 3.27 -1.59
N ASP A 237 -18.02 2.19 -2.26
CA ASP A 237 -18.11 2.12 -3.71
C ASP A 237 -19.09 3.17 -4.28
N ASN A 238 -20.24 3.36 -3.64
CA ASN A 238 -21.21 4.40 -4.02
C ASN A 238 -20.62 5.82 -3.92
N VAL A 239 -19.79 6.09 -2.91
CA VAL A 239 -19.10 7.38 -2.80
C VAL A 239 -18.13 7.56 -3.97
N LEU A 240 -17.36 6.54 -4.30
CA LEU A 240 -16.44 6.56 -5.45
C LEU A 240 -17.19 6.76 -6.78
N GLN A 241 -18.33 6.09 -6.97
CA GLN A 241 -19.19 6.30 -8.15
C GLN A 241 -19.68 7.76 -8.24
N GLY A 242 -20.03 8.38 -7.11
CA GLY A 242 -20.38 9.79 -7.06
C GLY A 242 -19.22 10.71 -7.51
N LEU A 243 -17.97 10.36 -7.15
CA LEU A 243 -16.78 11.09 -7.61
C LEU A 243 -16.57 10.95 -9.12
N ASP A 244 -16.75 9.74 -9.67
CA ASP A 244 -16.68 9.47 -11.10
C ASP A 244 -17.72 10.28 -11.88
N ASP A 245 -18.97 10.29 -11.40
CA ASP A 245 -20.07 11.03 -12.01
C ASP A 245 -19.84 12.54 -11.99
N ALA A 246 -19.39 13.08 -10.84
CA ALA A 246 -19.07 14.49 -10.73
C ALA A 246 -17.93 14.88 -11.68
N ARG A 247 -16.90 14.03 -11.80
CA ARG A 247 -15.80 14.23 -12.74
C ARG A 247 -16.27 14.18 -14.19
N ARG A 248 -17.12 13.22 -14.55
CA ARG A 248 -17.70 13.09 -15.90
C ARG A 248 -18.49 14.34 -16.28
N LYS A 249 -19.35 14.83 -15.38
CA LYS A 249 -20.11 16.08 -15.58
C LYS A 249 -19.19 17.29 -15.78
N ARG A 250 -18.15 17.45 -14.97
CA ARG A 250 -17.16 18.55 -15.13
C ARG A 250 -16.42 18.48 -16.46
N LYS A 251 -16.02 17.28 -16.91
CA LYS A 251 -15.37 17.09 -18.22
C LYS A 251 -16.28 17.50 -19.39
N ILE A 252 -17.55 17.09 -19.36
CA ILE A 252 -18.53 17.46 -20.39
C ILE A 252 -18.77 18.98 -20.38
N ALA A 253 -19.01 19.57 -19.21
CA ALA A 253 -19.21 21.01 -19.09
C ALA A 253 -17.99 21.81 -19.57
N GLY A 254 -16.78 21.39 -19.22
CA GLY A 254 -15.54 21.99 -19.70
C GLY A 254 -15.38 21.87 -21.22
N ALA A 255 -15.67 20.71 -21.80
CA ALA A 255 -15.62 20.51 -23.25
C ALA A 255 -16.62 21.41 -23.98
N CYS A 256 -17.86 21.53 -23.48
CA CYS A 256 -18.86 22.44 -24.03
C CYS A 256 -18.42 23.91 -23.92
N ALA A 257 -17.83 24.33 -22.80
CA ALA A 257 -17.34 25.69 -22.61
C ALA A 257 -16.19 26.03 -23.57
N VAL A 258 -15.23 25.12 -23.76
CA VAL A 258 -14.13 25.28 -24.72
C VAL A 258 -14.65 25.33 -26.15
N ALA A 259 -15.54 24.42 -26.54
CA ALA A 259 -16.14 24.42 -27.87
C ALA A 259 -16.92 25.71 -28.15
N GLY A 260 -17.69 26.20 -27.17
CA GLY A 260 -18.41 27.47 -27.26
C GLY A 260 -17.47 28.67 -27.44
N ALA A 261 -16.37 28.72 -26.68
CA ALA A 261 -15.35 29.77 -26.80
C ALA A 261 -14.66 29.76 -28.17
N LEU A 262 -14.34 28.57 -28.71
CA LEU A 262 -13.75 28.43 -30.04
C LEU A 262 -14.72 28.85 -31.15
N LEU A 263 -15.99 28.48 -31.05
CA LEU A 263 -17.03 28.89 -32.01
C LEU A 263 -17.26 30.41 -31.97
N ALA A 264 -17.31 31.00 -30.78
CA ALA A 264 -17.42 32.46 -30.62
C ALA A 264 -16.18 33.18 -31.20
N GLY A 265 -14.97 32.66 -30.96
CA GLY A 265 -13.74 33.18 -31.55
C GLY A 265 -13.72 33.09 -33.08
N LEU A 266 -14.18 31.97 -33.64
CA LEU A 266 -14.32 31.80 -35.08
C LEU A 266 -15.35 32.76 -35.67
N LEU A 267 -16.51 32.90 -35.04
CA LEU A 267 -17.55 33.83 -35.47
C LEU A 267 -17.03 35.28 -35.46
N PHE A 268 -16.34 35.69 -34.40
CA PHE A 268 -15.72 37.01 -34.30
C PHE A 268 -14.68 37.23 -35.40
N HIS A 269 -13.84 36.22 -35.68
CA HIS A 269 -12.86 36.28 -36.77
C HIS A 269 -13.53 36.46 -38.14
N LEU A 270 -14.60 35.69 -38.42
CA LEU A 270 -15.36 35.78 -39.67
C LEU A 270 -16.05 37.14 -39.81
N LEU A 271 -16.72 37.63 -38.76
CA LEU A 271 -17.36 38.95 -38.75
C LEU A 271 -16.33 40.07 -39.02
N ARG A 272 -15.17 40.02 -38.36
CA ARG A 272 -14.09 41.00 -38.60
C ARG A 272 -13.61 40.97 -40.06
N LYS A 273 -13.56 39.82 -40.71
CA LYS A 273 -13.11 39.71 -42.11
C LYS A 273 -14.16 40.22 -43.11
N THR A 274 -15.45 40.12 -42.78
CA THR A 274 -16.55 40.54 -43.67
C THR A 274 -16.84 42.04 -43.56
N TYR A 275 -16.62 42.64 -42.39
CA TYR A 275 -16.98 44.04 -42.10
C TYR A 275 -15.78 45.00 -41.92
N ALA A 276 -14.55 44.55 -42.18
CA ALA A 276 -13.35 45.39 -42.23
C ALA A 276 -12.82 45.48 -43.66
#